data_AF-A0A960XDL0-F1
#
_entry.id   AF-A0A960XDL0-F1
#
_cell.length_a   1.000
_cell.length_b   1.000
_cell.length_c   1.000
_cell.angle_alpha   90.00
_cell.angle_beta   90.00
_cell.angle_gamma   90.00
#
_symmetry.space_group_name_H-M   'P 1'
#
loop_
_entity.id
_entity.type
_entity.pdbx_description
1 polymer ?
#
loop_
_entity_poly.entity_id
_entity_poly.type
_entity_poly.pdbx_seq_one_letter_code
_entity_poly.pdbx_strand_id
1 'polypeptide(L)'
;IKQRLGVFLDYEEEKDQEFQLALLEKIRLRAQYQKLPLQRLIEQAQSKGRLPLGRFKELAIDTLNQEHKELQNRLQKLQIDESNLFTVQLDRHNVKPLYMGEQQWICPALEVPLKDQTYYITGTLEGLTSQGMLIDGGLDIPGLVKVWPLWLMAAIIANRDQLGNPALLTSTGMVATPSLDPMEDLKAYVMYFLRAQNEPSPLMPFWTESFLKDDPQSLEIAIGKSSSDATFAADPYVLWAMSYENHLDVDSLIKNWSGLAKEVFGGFYGSL
;
A
#
# COMPACT_ATOMS: atom_id res chain seq x y z
N ILE A 1 -8.91 -16.08 2.28
CA ILE A 1 -8.43 -17.47 2.03
C ILE A 1 -7.38 -17.90 3.06
N LYS A 2 -6.18 -17.28 3.10
CA LYS A 2 -5.09 -17.68 4.02
C LYS A 2 -5.45 -17.71 5.51
N GLN A 3 -6.04 -16.65 6.05
CA GLN A 3 -6.36 -16.57 7.49
C GLN A 3 -7.53 -17.44 7.95
N ARG A 4 -8.53 -17.68 7.08
CA ARG A 4 -9.75 -18.40 7.45
C ARG A 4 -9.72 -19.89 7.10
N LEU A 5 -9.20 -20.23 5.93
CA LEU A 5 -9.21 -21.59 5.42
C LEU A 5 -7.88 -22.31 5.67
N GLY A 6 -6.84 -21.59 6.09
CA GLY A 6 -5.49 -22.17 6.27
C GLY A 6 -4.89 -22.71 4.97
N VAL A 7 -5.46 -22.35 3.81
CA VAL A 7 -4.99 -22.80 2.51
C VAL A 7 -3.83 -21.90 2.07
N PHE A 8 -2.66 -22.50 1.95
CA PHE A 8 -1.46 -21.91 1.38
C PHE A 8 -1.26 -22.51 -0.01
N LEU A 9 -1.27 -21.67 -1.04
CA LEU A 9 -0.86 -22.05 -2.38
C LEU A 9 0.62 -21.68 -2.48
N ASP A 10 1.48 -22.68 -2.31
CA ASP A 10 2.92 -22.54 -2.53
C ASP A 10 3.20 -22.77 -4.02
N TYR A 11 3.70 -21.73 -4.68
CA TYR A 11 4.25 -21.82 -6.02
C TYR A 11 5.77 -21.88 -5.90
N GLU A 12 6.37 -22.97 -6.36
CA GLU A 12 7.81 -23.01 -6.59
C GLU A 12 8.10 -22.27 -7.91
N GLU A 13 8.57 -21.03 -7.82
CA GLU A 13 9.15 -20.34 -8.98
C GLU A 13 10.43 -21.08 -9.39
N GLU A 14 10.47 -21.61 -10.62
CA GLU A 14 11.74 -22.04 -11.23
C GLU A 14 12.69 -20.84 -11.27
N LYS A 15 13.81 -20.96 -10.55
CA LYS A 15 14.81 -19.89 -10.42
C LYS A 15 15.65 -19.76 -11.69
N ASP A 16 15.09 -19.15 -12.72
CA ASP A 16 15.88 -18.57 -13.82
C ASP A 16 16.54 -17.26 -13.33
N GLN A 17 17.49 -17.38 -12.39
CA GLN A 17 18.05 -16.28 -11.59
C GLN A 17 19.36 -15.68 -12.12
N GLU A 18 19.86 -16.04 -13.31
CA GLU A 18 21.21 -15.60 -13.68
C GLU A 18 21.32 -14.18 -14.23
N PHE A 19 20.23 -13.58 -14.73
CA PHE A 19 20.34 -12.38 -15.58
C PHE A 19 19.76 -11.09 -15.01
N GLN A 20 18.91 -11.14 -13.99
CA GLN A 20 18.26 -9.95 -13.43
C GLN A 20 18.21 -9.98 -11.91
N LEU A 21 18.27 -8.79 -11.30
CA LEU A 21 17.99 -8.63 -9.88
C LEU A 21 16.52 -9.02 -9.63
N ALA A 22 16.29 -10.02 -8.79
CA ALA A 22 14.95 -10.46 -8.44
C ALA A 22 14.11 -9.27 -7.93
N LEU A 23 12.85 -9.17 -8.39
CA LEU A 23 11.96 -8.06 -8.06
C LEU A 23 11.81 -7.87 -6.54
N LEU A 24 11.70 -8.97 -5.78
CA LEU A 24 11.62 -8.93 -4.33
C LEU A 24 12.88 -8.30 -3.69
N GLU A 25 14.06 -8.64 -4.20
CA GLU A 25 15.31 -8.06 -3.69
C GLU A 25 15.43 -6.58 -4.07
N LYS A 26 14.97 -6.20 -5.25
CA LYS A 26 14.87 -4.80 -5.65
C LYS A 26 13.95 -4.01 -4.72
N ILE A 27 12.78 -4.54 -4.39
CA ILE A 27 11.84 -3.93 -3.42
C ILE A 27 12.48 -3.81 -2.03
N ARG A 28 13.16 -4.87 -1.56
CA ARG A 28 13.87 -4.86 -0.26
C ARG A 28 14.96 -3.81 -0.21
N LEU A 29 15.74 -3.65 -1.28
CA LEU A 29 16.80 -2.64 -1.35
C LEU A 29 16.23 -1.23 -1.37
N ARG A 30 15.16 -1.00 -2.15
CA ARG A 30 14.45 0.29 -2.18
C ARG A 30 13.92 0.69 -0.80
N ALA A 31 13.35 -0.24 -0.04
CA ALA A 31 12.87 0.03 1.32
C ALA A 31 14.00 0.45 2.29
N GLN A 32 15.26 0.17 1.96
CA GLN A 32 16.42 0.54 2.78
C GLN A 32 17.11 1.82 2.32
N TYR A 33 16.75 2.39 1.16
CA TYR A 33 17.35 3.63 0.65
C TYR A 33 17.26 4.78 1.65
N GLN A 34 16.17 4.81 2.43
CA GLN A 34 15.93 5.84 3.44
C GLN A 34 16.78 5.66 4.72
N LYS A 35 17.35 4.46 4.93
CA LYS A 35 18.05 4.10 6.17
C LYS A 35 19.57 4.02 5.99
N LEU A 36 20.05 3.77 4.77
CA LEU A 36 21.47 3.56 4.49
C LEU A 36 21.87 4.18 3.13
N PRO A 37 23.10 4.73 3.02
CA PRO A 37 23.63 5.15 1.73
C PRO A 37 23.62 4.00 0.71
N LEU A 38 23.20 4.29 -0.53
CA LEU A 38 23.06 3.30 -1.60
C LEU A 38 24.31 2.43 -1.79
N GLN A 39 25.51 3.03 -1.70
CA GLN A 39 26.77 2.31 -1.83
C GLN A 39 26.90 1.17 -0.80
N ARG A 40 26.52 1.41 0.46
CA ARG A 40 26.54 0.38 1.49
C ARG A 40 25.50 -0.71 1.23
N LEU A 41 24.35 -0.37 0.66
CA LEU A 41 23.33 -1.34 0.30
C LEU A 41 23.79 -2.25 -0.84
N ILE A 42 24.48 -1.70 -1.83
CA ILE A 42 25.10 -2.46 -2.92
C ILE A 42 26.17 -3.41 -2.37
N GLU A 43 27.04 -2.94 -1.48
CA GLU A 43 28.07 -3.77 -0.82
C GLU A 43 27.43 -4.91 -0.01
N GLN A 44 26.38 -4.62 0.74
CA GLN A 44 25.64 -5.65 1.49
C GLN A 44 24.96 -6.66 0.56
N ALA A 45 24.31 -6.21 -0.51
CA ALA A 45 23.67 -7.09 -1.50
C ALA A 45 24.71 -7.98 -2.19
N GLN A 46 25.87 -7.41 -2.55
CA GLN A 46 26.98 -8.14 -3.13
C GLN A 46 27.53 -9.20 -2.18
N SER A 47 27.77 -8.85 -0.91
CA SER A 47 28.28 -9.79 0.10
C SER A 47 27.33 -10.97 0.35
N LYS A 48 26.02 -10.76 0.16
CA LYS A 48 24.98 -11.77 0.29
C LYS A 48 24.70 -12.54 -1.00
N GLY A 49 25.44 -12.28 -2.09
CA GLY A 49 25.23 -12.94 -3.38
C GLY A 49 23.88 -12.64 -4.02
N ARG A 50 23.28 -11.47 -3.72
CA ARG A 50 21.94 -11.08 -4.20
C ARG A 50 21.96 -10.32 -5.52
N LEU A 51 23.14 -9.90 -5.98
CA LEU A 51 23.32 -9.22 -7.25
C LEU A 51 23.66 -10.25 -8.35
N PRO A 52 23.25 -10.01 -9.60
CA PRO A 52 23.68 -10.86 -10.72
C PRO A 52 25.20 -10.77 -10.94
N LEU A 53 25.74 -11.70 -11.71
CA LEU A 53 27.18 -11.81 -11.94
C LEU A 53 27.65 -11.10 -13.22
N GLY A 54 28.95 -10.80 -13.29
CA GLY A 54 29.59 -10.24 -14.49
C GLY A 54 29.00 -8.88 -14.91
N ARG A 55 28.78 -8.68 -16.22
CA ARG A 55 28.26 -7.43 -16.79
C ARG A 55 26.83 -7.10 -16.36
N PHE A 56 26.03 -8.12 -16.01
CA PHE A 56 24.68 -7.90 -15.49
C PHE A 56 24.70 -7.25 -14.10
N LYS A 57 25.77 -7.48 -13.32
CA LYS A 57 26.00 -6.79 -12.05
C LYS A 57 26.09 -5.29 -12.25
N GLU A 58 26.89 -4.86 -13.23
CA GLU A 58 27.11 -3.45 -13.54
C GLU A 58 25.80 -2.80 -13.98
N LEU A 59 25.07 -3.44 -14.89
CA LEU A 59 23.75 -2.97 -15.33
C LEU A 59 22.74 -2.86 -14.17
N ALA A 60 22.72 -3.84 -13.25
CA ALA A 60 21.85 -3.83 -12.09
C ALA A 60 22.20 -2.67 -11.14
N ILE A 61 23.50 -2.44 -10.90
CA ILE A 61 23.97 -1.31 -10.09
C ILE A 61 23.61 0.03 -10.74
N ASP A 62 23.83 0.17 -12.05
CA ASP A 62 23.46 1.38 -12.79
C ASP A 62 21.96 1.66 -12.73
N THR A 63 21.15 0.61 -12.85
CA THR A 63 19.68 0.71 -12.69
C THR A 63 19.31 1.17 -11.28
N LEU A 64 19.91 0.59 -10.23
CA LEU A 64 19.66 1.00 -8.84
C LEU A 64 20.09 2.45 -8.58
N ASN A 65 21.23 2.87 -9.14
CA ASN A 65 21.72 4.25 -9.07
C ASN A 65 20.76 5.24 -9.75
N GLN A 66 20.28 4.90 -10.96
CA GLN A 66 19.32 5.73 -11.67
C GLN A 66 18.03 5.87 -10.88
N GLU A 67 17.48 4.77 -10.36
CA GLU A 67 16.25 4.79 -9.57
C GLU A 67 16.39 5.58 -8.27
N HIS A 68 17.53 5.44 -7.58
CA HIS A 68 17.81 6.21 -6.38
C HIS A 68 17.91 7.70 -6.69
N LYS A 69 18.59 8.07 -7.79
CA LYS A 69 18.69 9.46 -8.24
C LYS A 69 17.32 10.03 -8.63
N GLU A 70 16.47 9.24 -9.30
CA GLU A 70 15.10 9.64 -9.61
C GLU A 70 14.28 9.87 -8.34
N LEU A 71 14.39 8.99 -7.35
CA LEU A 71 13.74 9.17 -6.05
C LEU A 71 14.20 10.46 -5.36
N GLN A 72 15.51 10.69 -5.29
CA GLN A 72 16.09 11.92 -4.72
C GLN A 72 15.57 13.17 -5.42
N ASN A 73 15.51 13.16 -6.77
CA ASN A 73 14.96 14.27 -7.53
C ASN A 73 13.47 14.51 -7.20
N ARG A 74 12.68 13.45 -6.96
CA ARG A 74 11.26 13.56 -6.61
C ARG A 74 11.06 14.06 -5.18
N LEU A 75 11.87 13.60 -4.22
CA LEU A 75 11.89 14.12 -2.85
C LEU A 75 12.30 15.60 -2.82
N GLN A 76 13.31 15.97 -3.62
CA GLN A 76 13.74 17.37 -3.75
C GLN A 76 12.64 18.26 -4.33
N LYS A 77 11.89 17.78 -5.33
CA LYS A 77 10.72 18.51 -5.87
C LYS A 77 9.63 18.74 -4.82
N LEU A 78 9.45 17.77 -3.93
CA LEU A 78 8.54 17.87 -2.78
C LEU A 78 9.14 18.66 -1.61
N GLN A 79 10.39 19.12 -1.72
CA GLN A 79 11.13 19.82 -0.66
C GLN A 79 11.24 18.98 0.63
N ILE A 80 11.44 17.67 0.46
CA ILE A 80 11.59 16.70 1.55
C ILE A 80 13.06 16.29 1.62
N ASP A 81 13.64 16.46 2.81
CA ASP A 81 14.93 15.87 3.15
C ASP A 81 14.71 14.43 3.66
N GLU A 82 15.51 13.48 3.17
CA GLU A 82 15.46 12.08 3.61
C GLU A 82 15.72 11.94 5.12
N SER A 83 16.50 12.85 5.70
CA SER A 83 16.77 12.86 7.15
C SER A 83 15.53 13.19 7.99
N ASN A 84 14.53 13.86 7.41
CA ASN A 84 13.27 14.21 8.07
C ASN A 84 12.23 13.08 8.02
N LEU A 85 12.56 11.95 7.42
CA LEU A 85 11.68 10.78 7.41
C LEU A 85 11.70 10.11 8.76
N PHE A 86 10.52 9.85 9.30
CA PHE A 86 10.36 9.13 10.55
C PHE A 86 9.32 8.03 10.45
N THR A 87 9.40 7.14 11.43
CA THR A 87 8.53 5.98 11.58
C THR A 87 7.72 6.14 12.86
N VAL A 88 6.42 5.87 12.79
CA VAL A 88 5.53 5.80 13.96
C VAL A 88 5.20 4.34 14.24
N GLN A 89 5.53 3.87 15.44
CA GLN A 89 5.09 2.59 15.98
C GLN A 89 3.83 2.80 16.82
N LEU A 90 2.74 2.14 16.46
CA LEU A 90 1.47 2.12 17.19
C LEU A 90 1.45 0.94 18.16
N ASP A 91 1.41 1.23 19.46
CA ASP A 91 1.47 0.24 20.53
C ASP A 91 0.31 0.43 21.52
N ARG A 92 -0.37 -0.68 21.85
CA ARG A 92 -1.49 -0.70 22.79
C ARG A 92 -1.07 -0.43 24.24
N HIS A 93 0.18 -0.69 24.59
CA HIS A 93 0.69 -0.48 25.94
C HIS A 93 1.10 0.97 26.20
N ASN A 94 1.21 1.79 25.15
CA ASN A 94 1.53 3.20 25.30
C ASN A 94 0.28 4.05 25.44
N VAL A 95 0.26 4.89 26.47
CA VAL A 95 -0.85 5.81 26.77
C VAL A 95 -0.63 7.19 26.16
N LYS A 96 0.63 7.57 25.92
CA LYS A 96 1.03 8.85 25.32
C LYS A 96 2.14 8.66 24.29
N PRO A 97 2.27 9.56 23.31
CA PRO A 97 3.40 9.56 22.40
C PRO A 97 4.74 9.66 23.14
N LEU A 98 5.70 8.82 22.73
CA LEU A 98 7.09 8.81 23.15
C LEU A 98 7.96 9.04 21.91
N TYR A 99 8.74 10.12 21.91
CA TYR A 99 9.59 10.47 20.78
C TYR A 99 11.02 9.95 21.04
N MET A 100 11.38 8.85 20.38
CA MET A 100 12.70 8.22 20.48
C MET A 100 13.63 8.77 19.41
N GLY A 101 14.17 9.96 19.67
CA GLY A 101 14.98 10.69 18.70
C GLY A 101 14.15 11.31 17.58
N GLU A 102 14.81 11.67 16.47
CA GLU A 102 14.17 12.40 15.36
C GLU A 102 13.39 11.48 14.40
N GLN A 103 13.77 10.20 14.32
CA GLN A 103 13.29 9.28 13.27
C GLN A 103 12.34 8.18 13.78
N GLN A 104 12.15 8.04 15.09
CA GLN A 104 11.32 6.97 15.64
C GLN A 104 10.39 7.50 16.72
N TRP A 105 9.10 7.35 16.47
CA TRP A 105 8.04 7.75 17.39
C TRP A 105 7.29 6.50 17.83
N ILE A 106 6.95 6.42 19.11
CA ILE A 106 6.07 5.37 19.62
C ILE A 106 4.81 6.03 20.12
N CYS A 107 3.69 5.72 19.49
CA CYS A 107 2.39 6.30 19.77
C CYS A 107 1.44 5.25 20.35
N PRO A 108 0.41 5.68 21.09
CA PRO A 108 -0.71 4.82 21.43
C PRO A 108 -1.33 4.21 20.18
N ALA A 109 -1.82 2.97 20.31
CA ALA A 109 -2.65 2.33 19.30
C ALA A 109 -3.82 3.23 18.89
N LEU A 110 -4.22 3.16 17.62
CA LEU A 110 -5.40 3.89 17.17
C LEU A 110 -6.65 3.15 17.62
N GLU A 111 -7.48 3.83 18.40
CA GLU A 111 -8.75 3.31 18.89
C GLU A 111 -9.86 3.58 17.88
N VAL A 112 -10.50 2.50 17.41
CA VAL A 112 -11.60 2.57 16.45
C VAL A 112 -12.86 2.03 17.14
N PRO A 113 -13.72 2.93 17.69
CA PRO A 113 -14.96 2.50 18.33
C PRO A 113 -16.00 2.13 17.27
N LEU A 114 -16.51 0.90 17.33
CA LEU A 114 -17.55 0.37 16.45
C LEU A 114 -18.69 -0.20 17.29
N LYS A 115 -19.83 0.49 17.32
CA LYS A 115 -21.04 0.12 18.08
C LYS A 115 -20.68 -0.19 19.55
N ASP A 116 -20.61 -1.48 19.90
CA ASP A 116 -20.41 -1.98 21.27
C ASP A 116 -18.98 -2.49 21.53
N GLN A 117 -18.06 -2.36 20.57
CA GLN A 117 -16.70 -2.85 20.68
C GLN A 117 -15.68 -1.81 20.21
N THR A 118 -14.55 -1.73 20.92
CA THR A 118 -13.39 -0.93 20.48
C THR A 118 -12.33 -1.84 19.87
N TYR A 119 -11.94 -1.52 18.66
CA TYR A 119 -10.82 -2.16 17.96
C TYR A 119 -9.57 -1.30 18.12
N TYR A 120 -8.41 -1.94 18.19
CA TYR A 120 -7.12 -1.26 18.34
C TYR A 120 -6.25 -1.60 17.14
N ILE A 121 -5.78 -0.58 16.43
CA ILE A 121 -4.82 -0.76 15.35
C ILE A 121 -3.41 -0.55 15.91
N THR A 122 -2.58 -1.55 15.72
CA THR A 122 -1.18 -1.60 16.15
C THR A 122 -0.29 -1.94 14.95
N GLY A 123 0.98 -1.60 15.02
CA GLY A 123 1.94 -1.85 13.95
C GLY A 123 2.87 -0.68 13.71
N THR A 124 3.41 -0.58 12.51
CA THR A 124 4.41 0.42 12.15
C THR A 124 3.99 1.14 10.89
N LEU A 125 4.03 2.47 10.94
CA LEU A 125 3.78 3.36 9.82
C LEU A 125 5.10 4.05 9.46
N GLU A 126 5.64 3.76 8.28
CA GLU A 126 6.89 4.32 7.78
C GLU A 126 6.62 5.43 6.74
N GLY A 127 7.65 6.22 6.43
CA GLY A 127 7.57 7.24 5.39
C GLY A 127 6.78 8.48 5.80
N LEU A 128 6.72 8.80 7.09
CA LEU A 128 6.11 10.03 7.58
C LEU A 128 7.13 11.16 7.58
N THR A 129 6.63 12.37 7.34
CA THR A 129 7.40 13.62 7.41
C THR A 129 6.59 14.64 8.21
N SER A 130 7.21 15.73 8.65
CA SER A 130 6.48 16.85 9.26
C SER A 130 5.44 17.48 8.31
N GLN A 131 5.65 17.32 7.01
CA GLN A 131 4.79 17.86 5.96
C GLN A 131 3.63 16.93 5.60
N GLY A 132 3.69 15.63 5.89
CA GLY A 132 2.71 14.64 5.41
C GLY A 132 3.31 13.24 5.22
N MET A 133 2.52 12.33 4.63
CA MET A 133 2.91 10.94 4.39
C MET A 133 3.44 10.74 2.97
N LEU A 134 4.61 10.13 2.83
CA LEU A 134 5.12 9.67 1.54
C LEU A 134 4.30 8.47 1.05
N ILE A 135 3.78 8.57 -0.17
CA ILE A 135 3.02 7.51 -0.83
C ILE A 135 3.71 7.16 -2.14
N ASP A 136 4.14 5.90 -2.25
CA ASP A 136 4.66 5.33 -3.49
C ASP A 136 3.51 4.78 -4.32
N GLY A 137 2.88 5.66 -5.09
CA GLY A 137 1.70 5.36 -5.90
C GLY A 137 1.22 6.59 -6.67
N GLY A 138 0.34 6.38 -7.65
CA GLY A 138 -0.34 7.45 -8.38
C GLY A 138 -1.59 7.95 -7.65
N LEU A 139 -2.20 9.01 -8.19
CA LEU A 139 -3.55 9.46 -7.84
C LEU A 139 -4.65 8.67 -8.56
N ASP A 140 -4.29 7.61 -9.25
CA ASP A 140 -5.27 6.70 -9.82
C ASP A 140 -5.96 5.90 -8.69
N ILE A 141 -7.22 5.54 -8.91
CA ILE A 141 -8.04 4.82 -7.93
C ILE A 141 -7.33 3.54 -7.43
N PRO A 142 -6.71 2.70 -8.28
CA PRO A 142 -5.98 1.53 -7.79
C PRO A 142 -4.82 1.87 -6.86
N GLY A 143 -4.10 2.97 -7.11
CA GLY A 143 -3.05 3.48 -6.24
C GLY A 143 -3.61 3.89 -4.88
N LEU A 144 -4.65 4.71 -4.89
CA LEU A 144 -5.28 5.23 -3.68
C LEU A 144 -5.90 4.13 -2.81
N VAL A 145 -6.62 3.18 -3.39
CA VAL A 145 -7.22 2.05 -2.64
C VAL A 145 -6.17 1.27 -1.83
N LYS A 146 -4.96 1.08 -2.39
CA LYS A 146 -3.88 0.35 -1.73
C LYS A 146 -3.33 1.07 -0.50
N VAL A 147 -3.23 2.40 -0.57
CA VAL A 147 -2.62 3.23 0.48
C VAL A 147 -3.63 3.88 1.40
N TRP A 148 -4.92 3.82 1.07
CA TRP A 148 -6.01 4.45 1.81
C TRP A 148 -5.97 4.22 3.32
N PRO A 149 -5.92 2.96 3.83
CA PRO A 149 -5.87 2.75 5.28
C PRO A 149 -4.63 3.36 5.93
N LEU A 150 -3.48 3.33 5.25
CA LEU A 150 -2.25 3.92 5.77
C LEU A 150 -2.37 5.45 5.85
N TRP A 151 -2.97 6.06 4.84
CA TRP A 151 -3.21 7.50 4.82
C TRP A 151 -4.19 7.93 5.91
N LEU A 152 -5.29 7.21 6.10
CA LEU A 152 -6.24 7.48 7.20
C LEU A 152 -5.55 7.44 8.56
N MET A 153 -4.69 6.44 8.79
CA MET A 153 -3.91 6.37 10.03
C MET A 153 -2.94 7.55 10.17
N ALA A 154 -2.21 7.90 9.11
CA ALA A 154 -1.33 9.06 9.08
C ALA A 154 -2.08 10.35 9.41
N ALA A 155 -3.28 10.51 8.85
CA ALA A 155 -4.16 11.66 9.07
C ALA A 155 -4.62 11.81 10.51
N ILE A 156 -5.00 10.71 11.16
CA ILE A 156 -5.37 10.71 12.58
C ILE A 156 -4.18 11.12 13.45
N ILE A 157 -2.99 10.55 13.17
CA ILE A 157 -1.76 10.87 13.89
C ILE A 157 -1.41 12.36 13.67
N ALA A 158 -1.50 12.84 12.43
CA ALA A 158 -1.21 14.21 12.09
C ALA A 158 -2.12 15.21 12.81
N ASN A 159 -3.42 14.94 12.87
CA ASN A 159 -4.38 15.78 13.61
C ASN A 159 -4.08 15.84 15.11
N ARG A 160 -3.59 14.74 15.71
CA ARG A 160 -3.23 14.68 17.14
C ARG A 160 -1.94 15.44 17.43
N ASP A 161 -0.94 15.29 16.57
CA ASP A 161 0.43 15.76 16.79
C ASP A 161 0.79 17.02 15.97
N GLN A 162 -0.21 17.70 15.38
CA GLN A 162 -0.07 18.94 14.59
C GLN A 162 0.87 18.81 13.39
N LEU A 163 0.91 17.63 12.76
CA LEU A 163 1.64 17.42 11.51
C LEU A 163 0.82 17.84 10.30
N GLY A 164 1.48 18.06 9.17
CA GLY A 164 0.78 18.15 7.89
C GLY A 164 0.07 16.83 7.57
N ASN A 165 -1.12 16.93 6.95
CA ASN A 165 -1.91 15.78 6.48
C ASN A 165 -2.10 15.65 4.93
N PRO A 166 -1.17 16.10 4.06
CA PRO A 166 -1.20 15.70 2.67
C PRO A 166 -0.59 14.30 2.45
N ALA A 167 -1.04 13.65 1.38
CA ALA A 167 -0.28 12.61 0.69
C ALA A 167 0.78 13.26 -0.21
N LEU A 168 2.03 12.84 -0.04
CA LEU A 168 3.20 13.32 -0.77
C LEU A 168 3.61 12.21 -1.74
N LEU A 169 3.23 12.34 -3.01
CA LEU A 169 3.33 11.26 -3.98
C LEU A 169 4.74 11.19 -4.56
N THR A 170 5.48 10.14 -4.20
CA THR A 170 6.84 9.94 -4.68
C THR A 170 6.90 9.50 -6.13
N SER A 171 5.79 9.10 -6.76
CA SER A 171 5.74 8.73 -8.16
C SER A 171 5.72 9.95 -9.09
N THR A 172 4.92 10.96 -8.73
CA THR A 172 4.65 12.17 -9.55
C THR A 172 5.32 13.44 -9.01
N GLY A 173 5.66 13.47 -7.72
CA GLY A 173 6.08 14.69 -7.02
C GLY A 173 4.92 15.64 -6.73
N MET A 174 3.68 15.14 -6.71
CA MET A 174 2.48 15.93 -6.40
C MET A 174 2.08 15.79 -4.93
N VAL A 175 1.32 16.77 -4.46
CA VAL A 175 0.74 16.82 -3.12
C VAL A 175 -0.77 16.69 -3.25
N ALA A 176 -1.39 15.80 -2.48
CA ALA A 176 -2.84 15.62 -2.45
C ALA A 176 -3.39 15.80 -1.04
N THR A 177 -4.48 16.56 -0.93
CA THR A 177 -5.15 16.90 0.33
C THR A 177 -6.66 16.66 0.17
N PRO A 178 -7.14 15.42 0.34
CA PRO A 178 -8.56 15.13 0.30
C PRO A 178 -9.25 15.80 1.48
N SER A 179 -10.48 16.24 1.27
CA SER A 179 -11.36 16.62 2.36
C SER A 179 -11.91 15.33 2.98
N LEU A 180 -11.22 14.82 4.00
CA LEU A 180 -11.52 13.53 4.63
C LEU A 180 -11.90 13.71 6.11
N ASP A 181 -12.77 12.82 6.62
CA ASP A 181 -12.96 12.60 8.05
C ASP A 181 -12.19 11.33 8.41
N PRO A 182 -10.93 11.45 8.88
CA PRO A 182 -10.03 10.31 8.96
C PRO A 182 -10.57 9.18 9.85
N MET A 183 -11.31 9.55 10.90
CA MET A 183 -11.80 8.59 11.88
C MET A 183 -13.06 7.88 11.38
N GLU A 184 -14.00 8.61 10.77
CA GLU A 184 -15.20 7.98 10.19
C GLU A 184 -14.84 7.09 8.99
N ASP A 185 -13.94 7.54 8.11
CA ASP A 185 -13.45 6.74 6.99
C ASP A 185 -12.69 5.49 7.48
N LEU A 186 -11.92 5.61 8.57
CA LEU A 186 -11.23 4.45 9.16
C LEU A 186 -12.21 3.47 9.79
N LYS A 187 -13.28 3.93 10.43
CA LYS A 187 -14.36 3.07 10.93
C LYS A 187 -15.01 2.30 9.78
N ALA A 188 -15.35 2.98 8.67
CA ALA A 188 -15.87 2.34 7.47
C ALA A 188 -14.92 1.27 6.94
N TYR A 189 -13.62 1.58 6.87
CA TYR A 189 -12.60 0.62 6.45
C TYR A 189 -12.49 -0.60 7.39
N VAL A 190 -12.53 -0.40 8.71
CA VAL A 190 -12.50 -1.51 9.68
C VAL A 190 -13.77 -2.36 9.56
N MET A 191 -14.95 -1.77 9.40
CA MET A 191 -16.19 -2.51 9.14
C MET A 191 -16.10 -3.34 7.86
N TYR A 192 -15.56 -2.75 6.78
CA TYR A 192 -15.28 -3.46 5.54
C TYR A 192 -14.33 -4.65 5.76
N PHE A 193 -13.24 -4.45 6.49
CA PHE A 193 -12.28 -5.51 6.81
C PHE A 193 -12.95 -6.66 7.57
N LEU A 194 -13.75 -6.36 8.59
CA LEU A 194 -14.49 -7.36 9.37
C LEU A 194 -15.51 -8.13 8.51
N ARG A 195 -16.16 -7.45 7.55
CA ARG A 195 -17.03 -8.10 6.57
C ARG A 195 -16.23 -9.02 5.64
N ALA A 196 -15.10 -8.55 5.12
CA ALA A 196 -14.20 -9.30 4.24
C ALA A 196 -13.55 -10.53 4.89
N GLN A 197 -13.57 -10.65 6.23
CA GLN A 197 -13.19 -11.88 6.93
C GLN A 197 -14.24 -12.99 6.77
N ASN A 198 -15.52 -12.60 6.64
CA ASN A 198 -16.67 -13.49 6.57
C ASN A 198 -17.08 -13.81 5.13
N GLU A 199 -16.76 -12.94 4.19
CA GLU A 199 -17.04 -13.13 2.77
C GLU A 199 -15.90 -12.62 1.88
N PRO A 200 -15.61 -13.28 0.75
CA PRO A 200 -14.63 -12.81 -0.23
C PRO A 200 -15.00 -11.40 -0.74
N SER A 201 -14.04 -10.47 -0.68
CA SER A 201 -14.26 -9.09 -1.13
C SER A 201 -13.92 -8.91 -2.61
N PRO A 202 -14.86 -8.42 -3.45
CA PRO A 202 -14.56 -8.07 -4.84
C PRO A 202 -13.90 -6.69 -4.97
N LEU A 203 -13.70 -5.94 -3.88
CA LEU A 203 -13.14 -4.59 -3.89
C LEU A 203 -11.61 -4.61 -4.04
N MET A 204 -11.12 -5.21 -5.12
CA MET A 204 -9.73 -5.15 -5.51
C MET A 204 -9.39 -3.78 -6.11
N PRO A 205 -8.15 -3.29 -5.99
CA PRO A 205 -7.76 -1.97 -6.47
C PRO A 205 -8.18 -1.68 -7.92
N PHE A 206 -7.99 -2.64 -8.82
CA PHE A 206 -8.30 -2.50 -10.26
C PHE A 206 -9.78 -2.64 -10.60
N TRP A 207 -10.61 -3.15 -9.68
CA TRP A 207 -12.06 -3.30 -9.87
C TRP A 207 -12.85 -2.21 -9.14
N THR A 208 -12.24 -1.58 -8.13
CA THR A 208 -12.91 -0.66 -7.21
C THR A 208 -13.55 0.53 -7.92
N GLU A 209 -12.92 1.04 -8.99
CA GLU A 209 -13.50 2.14 -9.79
C GLU A 209 -14.88 1.79 -10.36
N SER A 210 -15.08 0.55 -10.83
CA SER A 210 -16.36 0.12 -11.38
C SER A 210 -17.45 0.07 -10.30
N PHE A 211 -17.09 -0.33 -9.07
CA PHE A 211 -18.01 -0.29 -7.92
C PHE A 211 -18.34 1.16 -7.52
N LEU A 212 -17.36 2.06 -7.51
CA LEU A 212 -17.59 3.48 -7.21
C LEU A 212 -18.53 4.15 -8.21
N LYS A 213 -18.46 3.73 -9.48
CA LYS A 213 -19.27 4.27 -10.59
C LYS A 213 -20.61 3.56 -10.80
N ASP A 214 -20.92 2.50 -10.04
CA ASP A 214 -22.04 1.58 -10.32
C ASP A 214 -22.07 1.11 -11.78
N ASP A 215 -20.93 0.71 -12.34
CA ASP A 215 -20.79 0.36 -13.76
C ASP A 215 -20.45 -1.13 -13.95
N PRO A 216 -21.47 -2.00 -14.18
CA PRO A 216 -21.27 -3.42 -14.44
C PRO A 216 -20.40 -3.70 -15.67
N GLN A 217 -20.53 -2.93 -16.74
CA GLN A 217 -19.78 -3.17 -17.98
C GLN A 217 -18.29 -2.92 -17.77
N SER A 218 -17.95 -1.83 -17.08
CA SER A 218 -16.56 -1.56 -16.71
C SER A 218 -15.99 -2.65 -15.79
N LEU A 219 -16.81 -3.20 -14.88
CA LEU A 219 -16.38 -4.29 -14.00
C LEU A 219 -16.08 -5.57 -14.79
N GLU A 220 -16.96 -5.95 -15.72
CA GLU A 220 -16.75 -7.11 -16.60
C GLU A 220 -15.45 -6.98 -17.40
N ILE A 221 -15.17 -5.80 -17.94
CA ILE A 221 -13.90 -5.51 -18.64
C ILE A 221 -12.70 -5.62 -17.69
N ALA A 222 -12.81 -5.09 -16.47
CA ALA A 222 -11.73 -5.13 -15.49
C ALA A 222 -11.40 -6.56 -15.04
N ILE A 223 -12.43 -7.39 -14.84
CA ILE A 223 -12.31 -8.83 -14.57
C ILE A 223 -11.63 -9.51 -15.76
N GLY A 224 -12.11 -9.28 -16.99
CA GLY A 224 -11.54 -9.86 -18.22
C GLY A 224 -10.05 -9.51 -18.43
N LYS A 225 -9.66 -8.25 -18.16
CA LYS A 225 -8.25 -7.83 -18.19
C LYS A 225 -7.41 -8.51 -17.12
N SER A 226 -7.95 -8.65 -15.92
CA SER A 226 -7.25 -9.33 -14.81
C SER A 226 -6.95 -10.80 -15.13
N SER A 227 -7.77 -11.43 -15.98
CA SER A 227 -7.57 -12.81 -16.44
C SER A 227 -6.54 -12.97 -17.56
N SER A 228 -6.32 -11.90 -18.35
CA SER A 228 -5.48 -11.96 -19.56
C SER A 228 -4.10 -11.32 -19.38
N ASP A 229 -3.91 -10.50 -18.35
CA ASP A 229 -2.62 -9.89 -18.00
C ASP A 229 -1.77 -10.87 -17.18
N ALA A 230 -0.57 -11.22 -17.67
CA ALA A 230 0.35 -12.15 -17.01
C ALA A 230 0.72 -11.75 -15.56
N THR A 231 0.65 -10.46 -15.25
CA THR A 231 0.95 -9.91 -13.91
C THR A 231 -0.20 -10.16 -12.92
N PHE A 232 -1.45 -10.20 -13.41
CA PHE A 232 -2.65 -10.41 -12.59
C PHE A 232 -3.15 -11.85 -12.63
N ALA A 233 -2.90 -12.57 -13.71
CA ALA A 233 -3.20 -13.99 -13.85
C ALA A 233 -2.42 -14.86 -12.86
N ALA A 234 -1.37 -14.32 -12.23
CA ALA A 234 -0.63 -14.98 -11.16
C ALA A 234 -1.20 -14.70 -9.75
N ASP A 235 -2.16 -13.77 -9.59
CA ASP A 235 -2.74 -13.46 -8.28
C ASP A 235 -3.66 -14.63 -7.83
N PRO A 236 -3.34 -15.31 -6.72
CA PRO A 236 -4.13 -16.46 -6.27
C PRO A 236 -5.58 -16.13 -5.94
N TYR A 237 -5.87 -14.89 -5.53
CA TYR A 237 -7.24 -14.45 -5.26
C TYR A 237 -8.02 -14.28 -6.56
N VAL A 238 -7.42 -13.68 -7.59
CA VAL A 238 -8.03 -13.55 -8.93
C VAL A 238 -8.31 -14.93 -9.51
N LEU A 239 -7.34 -15.85 -9.45
CA LEU A 239 -7.49 -17.23 -9.91
C LEU A 239 -8.60 -17.97 -9.18
N TRP A 240 -8.68 -17.83 -7.85
CA TRP A 240 -9.76 -18.41 -7.05
C TRP A 240 -11.13 -17.81 -7.45
N ALA A 241 -11.21 -16.49 -7.56
CA ALA A 241 -12.45 -15.78 -7.91
C ALA A 241 -12.95 -16.12 -9.32
N MET A 242 -12.04 -16.46 -10.24
CA MET A 242 -12.34 -16.81 -11.63
C MET A 242 -12.39 -18.33 -11.90
N SER A 243 -12.17 -19.17 -10.90
CA SER A 243 -12.24 -20.62 -11.09
C SER A 243 -13.62 -21.03 -11.62
N TYR A 244 -13.69 -22.10 -12.42
CA TYR A 244 -14.90 -22.55 -13.14
C TYR A 244 -16.14 -22.77 -12.26
N GLU A 245 -15.95 -22.95 -10.95
CA GLU A 245 -17.03 -23.12 -9.97
C GLU A 245 -17.60 -21.77 -9.45
N ASN A 246 -16.89 -20.67 -9.69
CA ASN A 246 -17.21 -19.33 -9.24
C ASN A 246 -17.54 -18.41 -10.43
N HIS A 247 -18.70 -18.59 -11.06
CA HIS A 247 -19.20 -17.57 -11.97
C HIS A 247 -19.56 -16.30 -11.20
N LEU A 248 -18.78 -15.25 -11.39
CA LEU A 248 -19.03 -13.94 -10.80
C LEU A 248 -20.21 -13.27 -11.54
N ASP A 249 -21.37 -13.23 -10.88
CA ASP A 249 -22.50 -12.42 -11.34
C ASP A 249 -22.19 -10.94 -11.08
N VAL A 250 -21.73 -10.24 -12.12
CA VAL A 250 -21.28 -8.85 -12.09
C VAL A 250 -22.38 -7.90 -11.58
N ASP A 251 -23.62 -8.08 -12.02
CA ASP A 251 -24.75 -7.25 -11.59
C ASP A 251 -25.03 -7.44 -10.11
N SER A 252 -25.03 -8.69 -9.64
CA SER A 252 -25.16 -8.98 -8.21
C SER A 252 -23.99 -8.42 -7.40
N LEU A 253 -22.76 -8.48 -7.91
CA LEU A 253 -21.59 -7.90 -7.24
C LEU A 253 -21.74 -6.38 -7.08
N ILE A 254 -22.05 -5.66 -8.16
CA ILE A 254 -22.27 -4.21 -8.13
C ILE A 254 -23.36 -3.86 -7.12
N LYS A 255 -24.51 -4.53 -7.20
CA LYS A 255 -25.65 -4.32 -6.29
C LYS A 255 -25.26 -4.51 -4.82
N ASN A 256 -24.44 -5.52 -4.51
CA ASN A 256 -24.11 -5.90 -3.14
C ASN A 256 -22.92 -5.13 -2.53
N TRP A 257 -22.03 -4.59 -3.37
CA TRP A 257 -20.75 -4.04 -2.93
C TRP A 257 -20.52 -2.57 -3.26
N SER A 258 -21.22 -1.99 -4.23
CA SER A 258 -21.01 -0.57 -4.58
C SER A 258 -21.33 0.39 -3.43
N GLY A 259 -22.37 0.10 -2.64
CA GLY A 259 -22.68 0.89 -1.45
C GLY A 259 -21.51 0.92 -0.47
N LEU A 260 -20.92 -0.26 -0.19
CA LEU A 260 -19.76 -0.37 0.69
C LEU A 260 -18.52 0.26 0.08
N ALA A 261 -18.29 0.12 -1.22
CA ALA A 261 -17.16 0.75 -1.91
C ALA A 261 -17.20 2.27 -1.77
N LYS A 262 -18.38 2.88 -1.96
CA LYS A 262 -18.58 4.32 -1.80
C LYS A 262 -18.44 4.77 -0.36
N GLU A 263 -18.93 3.99 0.59
CA GLU A 263 -18.77 4.27 2.02
C GLU A 263 -17.29 4.27 2.42
N VAL A 264 -16.52 3.29 1.94
CA VAL A 264 -15.11 3.11 2.35
C VAL A 264 -14.15 4.00 1.57
N PHE A 265 -14.37 4.18 0.26
CA PHE A 265 -13.43 4.80 -0.67
C PHE A 265 -13.96 6.09 -1.32
N GLY A 266 -15.20 6.49 -1.01
CA GLY A 266 -15.81 7.69 -1.60
C GLY A 266 -15.11 8.99 -1.23
N GLY A 267 -14.47 9.05 -0.04
CA GLY A 267 -13.79 10.25 0.46
C GLY A 267 -12.69 10.77 -0.47
N PHE A 268 -11.90 9.88 -1.10
CA PHE A 268 -10.92 10.31 -2.09
C PHE A 268 -11.48 10.35 -3.52
N TYR A 269 -12.51 9.55 -3.85
CA TYR A 269 -13.12 9.59 -5.18
C TYR A 269 -13.76 10.96 -5.48
N GLY A 270 -14.38 11.59 -4.49
CA GLY A 270 -14.94 12.95 -4.64
C GLY A 270 -13.88 14.07 -4.63
N SER A 271 -12.63 13.76 -4.29
CA SER A 271 -11.52 14.72 -4.20
C SER A 271 -10.58 14.69 -5.41
N LEU A 272 -10.75 13.72 -6.32
CA LEU A 272 -10.06 13.62 -7.62
C LEU A 272 -10.84 14.36 -8.70
#